data_AF-A0A3R8U327-F1
#
_entry.id   AF-A0A3R8U327-F1
#
_cell.length_a   1.000
_cell.length_b   1.000
_cell.length_c   1.000
_cell.angle_alpha   90.00
_cell.angle_beta   90.00
_cell.angle_gamma   90.00
#
_symmetry.space_group_name_H-M   'P 1'
#
loop_
_entity.id
_entity.type
_entity.pdbx_description
1 polymer ?
#
loop_
_entity_poly.entity_id
_entity_poly.type
_entity_poly.pdbx_seq_one_letter_code
_entity_poly.pdbx_strand_id
1 'polypeptide(L)'
;MANSKLLPTVPSSAAPAADRIAARQAALKEAKARYAALRKVHHAIAADLARFDDARTTRLINRALRNVKVWESGGIASPYYVRAWRRILLDPANSIPEMLRGHNANALVQNSPFGFVYKEPRYRKELQHGEANA
;
A
#
# COMPACT_ATOMS: atom_id res chain seq x y z
N MET A 1 -7.96 34.18 54.63
CA MET A 1 -8.09 34.47 53.18
C MET A 1 -7.66 33.23 52.42
N ALA A 2 -8.62 32.48 51.88
CA ALA A 2 -8.38 31.25 51.13
C ALA A 2 -8.20 31.61 49.65
N ASN A 3 -7.07 31.24 49.05
CA ASN A 3 -6.83 31.44 47.62
C ASN A 3 -6.94 30.08 46.91
N SER A 4 -8.09 29.87 46.27
CA SER A 4 -8.45 28.66 45.54
C SER A 4 -7.52 28.44 44.34
N LYS A 5 -6.88 27.27 44.29
CA LYS A 5 -6.20 26.77 43.09
C LYS A 5 -7.23 26.51 41.99
N LEU A 6 -7.26 27.36 40.97
CA LEU A 6 -7.95 27.07 39.70
C LEU A 6 -7.09 26.10 38.89
N LEU A 7 -7.55 24.85 38.76
CA LEU A 7 -7.01 23.92 37.77
C LEU A 7 -7.54 24.32 36.39
N PRO A 8 -6.72 24.27 35.32
CA PRO A 8 -7.19 24.53 33.98
C PRO A 8 -8.14 23.40 33.53
N THR A 9 -9.39 23.77 33.27
CA THR A 9 -10.36 22.92 32.58
C THR A 9 -9.88 22.66 31.16
N VAL A 10 -9.44 21.44 30.89
CA VAL A 10 -9.18 20.99 29.52
C VAL A 10 -10.52 20.97 28.79
N PRO A 11 -10.69 21.65 27.64
CA PRO A 11 -11.90 21.54 26.86
C PRO A 11 -11.98 20.13 26.29
N SER A 12 -12.94 19.35 26.80
CA SER A 12 -13.36 18.07 26.22
C SER A 12 -14.09 18.33 24.92
N SER A 13 -13.34 18.60 23.85
CA SER A 13 -13.87 18.57 22.48
C SER A 13 -13.63 17.19 21.89
N ALA A 14 -14.37 16.21 22.41
CA ALA A 14 -14.52 14.92 21.76
C ALA A 14 -15.83 14.98 20.96
N ALA A 15 -15.74 15.05 19.64
CA ALA A 15 -16.91 14.94 18.75
C ALA A 15 -17.79 13.75 19.18
N PRO A 16 -19.13 13.88 19.21
CA PRO A 16 -20.03 12.85 19.70
C PRO A 16 -19.77 11.48 19.03
N ALA A 17 -20.04 10.39 19.74
CA ALA A 17 -19.67 9.03 19.31
C ALA A 17 -20.19 8.66 17.90
N ALA A 18 -21.33 9.22 17.49
CA ALA A 18 -21.90 9.07 16.15
C ALA A 18 -20.98 9.63 15.05
N ASP A 19 -20.36 10.80 15.28
CA ASP A 19 -19.43 11.44 14.33
C ASP A 19 -18.16 10.60 14.17
N ARG A 20 -17.70 9.96 15.25
CA ARG A 20 -16.55 9.03 15.20
C ARG A 20 -16.86 7.76 14.41
N ILE A 21 -18.10 7.24 14.53
CA ILE A 21 -18.54 6.06 13.77
C ILE A 21 -18.65 6.41 12.28
N ALA A 22 -19.28 7.54 11.94
CA ALA A 22 -19.38 8.01 10.56
C ALA A 22 -18.00 8.26 9.93
N ALA A 23 -17.09 8.95 10.64
CA ALA A 23 -15.72 9.16 10.19
C ALA A 23 -14.96 7.84 9.97
N ARG A 24 -15.13 6.87 10.89
CA ARG A 24 -14.53 5.53 10.75
C ARG A 24 -15.08 4.81 9.51
N GLN A 25 -16.37 4.86 9.26
CA GLN A 25 -16.97 4.21 8.09
C GLN A 25 -16.48 4.85 6.78
N ALA A 26 -16.40 6.19 6.73
CA ALA A 26 -15.83 6.89 5.59
C ALA A 26 -14.37 6.49 5.32
N ALA A 27 -13.53 6.46 6.37
CA ALA A 27 -12.14 6.03 6.26
C ALA A 27 -11.99 4.57 5.80
N LEU A 28 -12.89 3.68 6.24
CA LEU A 28 -12.91 2.29 5.76
C LEU A 28 -13.31 2.19 4.28
N LYS A 29 -14.28 2.99 3.84
CA LYS A 29 -14.70 3.06 2.43
C LYS A 29 -13.53 3.53 1.55
N GLU A 30 -12.86 4.61 1.96
CA GLU A 30 -11.68 5.13 1.27
C GLU A 30 -10.52 4.12 1.24
N ALA A 31 -10.22 3.49 2.38
CA ALA A 31 -9.18 2.47 2.45
C ALA A 31 -9.49 1.29 1.51
N LYS A 32 -10.76 0.84 1.45
CA LYS A 32 -11.19 -0.23 0.54
C LYS A 32 -10.98 0.16 -0.93
N ALA A 33 -11.36 1.37 -1.31
CA ALA A 33 -11.15 1.89 -2.67
C ALA A 33 -9.65 1.96 -3.02
N ARG A 34 -8.83 2.50 -2.12
CA ARG A 34 -7.37 2.58 -2.27
C ARG A 34 -6.74 1.20 -2.46
N TYR A 35 -7.10 0.21 -1.63
CA TYR A 35 -6.56 -1.14 -1.76
C TYR A 35 -7.03 -1.81 -3.06
N ALA A 36 -8.27 -1.59 -3.49
CA ALA A 36 -8.75 -2.09 -4.77
C ALA A 36 -7.91 -1.53 -5.95
N ALA A 37 -7.62 -0.24 -5.95
CA ALA A 37 -6.77 0.41 -6.94
C ALA A 37 -5.33 -0.16 -6.93
N LEU A 38 -4.73 -0.29 -5.75
CA LEU A 38 -3.40 -0.90 -5.60
C LEU A 38 -3.37 -2.35 -6.12
N ARG A 39 -4.40 -3.15 -5.85
CA ARG A 39 -4.50 -4.54 -6.35
C ARG A 39 -4.61 -4.57 -7.89
N LYS A 40 -5.41 -3.69 -8.50
CA LYS A 40 -5.51 -3.56 -9.97
C LYS A 40 -4.15 -3.26 -10.61
N VAL A 41 -3.41 -2.30 -10.06
CA VAL A 41 -2.06 -1.97 -10.53
C VAL A 41 -1.12 -3.17 -10.46
N HIS A 42 -1.16 -3.94 -9.37
CA HIS A 42 -0.32 -5.13 -9.23
C HIS A 42 -0.69 -6.23 -10.22
N HIS A 43 -1.98 -6.41 -10.52
CA HIS A 43 -2.40 -7.27 -11.63
C HIS A 43 -1.84 -6.80 -12.97
N ALA A 44 -1.91 -5.50 -13.26
CA ALA A 44 -1.36 -4.93 -14.50
C ALA A 44 0.16 -5.13 -14.60
N ILE A 45 0.89 -4.92 -13.50
CA ILE A 45 2.34 -5.18 -13.42
C ILE A 45 2.64 -6.65 -13.72
N ALA A 46 1.92 -7.59 -13.10
CA ALA A 46 2.13 -9.02 -13.33
C ALA A 46 1.86 -9.40 -14.80
N ALA A 47 0.75 -8.92 -15.37
CA ALA A 47 0.40 -9.16 -16.77
C ALA A 47 1.40 -8.55 -17.76
N ASP A 48 2.07 -7.47 -17.38
CA ASP A 48 3.11 -6.86 -18.20
C ASP A 48 4.43 -7.61 -18.12
N LEU A 49 4.83 -8.03 -16.92
CA LEU A 49 6.03 -8.86 -16.73
C LEU A 49 5.92 -10.21 -17.46
N ALA A 50 4.71 -10.74 -17.61
CA ALA A 50 4.45 -11.95 -18.40
C ALA A 50 4.58 -11.74 -19.92
N ARG A 51 4.54 -10.50 -20.41
CA ARG A 51 4.52 -10.17 -21.86
C ARG A 51 5.77 -9.48 -22.35
N PHE A 52 6.51 -8.83 -21.46
CA PHE A 52 7.74 -8.13 -21.82
C PHE A 52 8.84 -9.11 -22.20
N ASP A 53 9.76 -8.61 -23.04
CA ASP A 53 11.03 -9.30 -23.27
C ASP A 53 11.85 -9.41 -21.98
N ASP A 54 12.77 -10.38 -21.96
CA ASP A 54 13.60 -10.69 -20.80
C ASP A 54 14.40 -9.48 -20.30
N ALA A 55 14.87 -8.61 -21.20
CA ALA A 55 15.68 -7.46 -20.83
C ALA A 55 14.86 -6.40 -20.08
N ARG A 56 13.64 -6.12 -20.53
CA ARG A 56 12.71 -5.20 -19.88
C ARG A 56 12.21 -5.76 -18.56
N THR A 57 11.83 -7.05 -18.54
CA THR A 57 11.44 -7.75 -17.31
C THR A 57 12.55 -7.71 -16.27
N THR A 58 13.78 -8.05 -16.65
CA THR A 58 14.96 -8.03 -15.77
C THR A 58 15.23 -6.64 -15.21
N ARG A 59 15.11 -5.58 -16.01
CA ARG A 59 15.31 -4.20 -15.54
C ARG A 59 14.30 -3.80 -14.46
N LEU A 60 13.03 -4.14 -14.64
CA LEU A 60 11.97 -3.85 -13.66
C LEU A 60 12.20 -4.62 -12.35
N ILE A 61 12.47 -5.92 -12.45
CA ILE A 61 12.74 -6.78 -11.29
C ILE A 61 13.97 -6.28 -10.52
N ASN A 62 15.08 -6.00 -11.22
CA ASN A 62 16.29 -5.50 -10.57
C ASN A 62 16.07 -4.16 -9.86
N ARG A 63 15.24 -3.28 -10.42
CA ARG A 63 14.89 -2.02 -9.75
C ARG A 63 14.03 -2.26 -8.50
N ALA A 64 13.05 -3.15 -8.57
CA ALA A 64 12.25 -3.54 -7.41
C ALA A 64 13.12 -4.17 -6.31
N LEU A 65 14.03 -5.08 -6.67
CA LEU A 65 14.98 -5.70 -5.74
C LEU A 65 15.90 -4.67 -5.07
N ARG A 66 16.36 -3.64 -5.79
CA ARG A 66 17.13 -2.54 -5.18
C ARG A 66 16.32 -1.81 -4.11
N ASN A 67 15.03 -1.54 -4.35
CA ASN A 67 14.16 -0.93 -3.34
C ASN A 67 14.02 -1.83 -2.10
N VAL A 68 13.81 -3.13 -2.31
CA VAL A 68 13.74 -4.11 -1.20
C VAL A 68 15.04 -4.13 -0.39
N LYS A 69 16.20 -4.08 -1.05
CA LYS A 69 17.52 -4.01 -0.39
C LYS A 69 17.68 -2.73 0.44
N VAL A 70 17.23 -1.59 -0.08
CA VAL A 70 17.23 -0.32 0.68
C VAL A 70 16.36 -0.44 1.93
N TRP A 71 15.18 -1.04 1.82
CA TRP A 71 14.31 -1.24 2.98
C TRP A 71 14.93 -2.12 4.05
N GLU A 72 15.57 -3.21 3.63
CA GLU A 72 16.22 -4.16 4.52
C GLU A 72 17.42 -3.54 5.24
N SER A 73 18.33 -2.92 4.49
CA SER A 73 19.53 -2.28 5.04
C SER A 73 19.21 -1.06 5.92
N GLY A 74 18.14 -0.34 5.61
CA GLY A 74 17.68 0.81 6.39
C GLY A 74 16.72 0.48 7.53
N GLY A 75 16.33 -0.79 7.71
CA GLY A 75 15.34 -1.19 8.71
C GLY A 75 13.94 -0.56 8.51
N ILE A 76 13.60 -0.17 7.27
CA ILE A 76 12.38 0.58 6.93
C ILE A 76 11.14 -0.34 6.93
N ALA A 77 11.32 -1.59 6.52
CA ALA A 77 10.25 -2.57 6.44
C ALA A 77 10.55 -3.75 7.36
N SER A 78 9.49 -4.35 7.90
CA SER A 78 9.61 -5.60 8.67
C SER A 78 10.34 -6.68 7.86
N PRO A 79 11.25 -7.46 8.48
CA PRO A 79 11.92 -8.58 7.82
C PRO A 79 10.97 -9.57 7.16
N TYR A 80 9.74 -9.69 7.68
CA TYR A 80 8.69 -10.50 7.07
C TYR A 80 8.35 -10.04 5.65
N TYR A 81 8.11 -8.74 5.44
CA TYR A 81 7.74 -8.21 4.12
C TYR A 81 8.91 -8.17 3.15
N VAL A 82 10.13 -7.93 3.65
CA VAL A 82 11.36 -8.04 2.85
C VAL A 82 11.48 -9.45 2.26
N ARG A 83 11.34 -10.49 3.10
CA ARG A 83 11.40 -11.89 2.64
C ARG A 83 10.27 -12.23 1.67
N ALA A 84 9.04 -11.78 1.96
CA ALA A 84 7.90 -12.01 1.07
C ALA A 84 8.14 -11.43 -0.33
N TRP A 85 8.59 -10.17 -0.41
CA TRP A 85 8.86 -9.52 -1.69
C TRP A 85 10.05 -10.13 -2.44
N ARG A 86 11.12 -10.53 -1.73
CA ARG A 86 12.22 -11.27 -2.37
C ARG A 86 11.72 -12.55 -3.04
N ARG A 87 10.85 -13.31 -2.39
CA ARG A 87 10.26 -14.54 -2.96
C ARG A 87 9.35 -14.23 -4.15
N ILE A 88 8.48 -13.24 -4.02
CA ILE A 88 7.56 -12.84 -5.11
C ILE A 88 8.35 -12.40 -6.35
N LEU A 89 9.47 -11.70 -6.18
CA LEU A 89 10.28 -11.19 -7.28
C LEU A 89 11.11 -12.27 -8.01
N LEU A 90 11.12 -13.52 -7.54
CA LEU A 90 11.70 -14.64 -8.28
C LEU A 90 10.86 -15.03 -9.50
N ASP A 91 9.54 -14.95 -9.37
CA ASP A 91 8.58 -15.18 -10.45
C ASP A 91 7.37 -14.25 -10.25
N PRO A 92 7.53 -12.95 -10.55
CA PRO A 92 6.52 -11.95 -10.24
C PRO A 92 5.26 -12.09 -11.10
N ALA A 93 5.38 -12.64 -12.31
CA ALA A 93 4.23 -12.84 -13.20
C ALA A 93 3.20 -13.80 -12.57
N ASN A 94 3.66 -14.88 -11.93
CA ASN A 94 2.79 -15.86 -11.28
C ASN A 94 2.56 -15.55 -9.79
N SER A 95 3.59 -15.09 -9.08
CA SER A 95 3.54 -14.90 -7.62
C SER A 95 2.71 -13.69 -7.19
N ILE A 96 2.66 -12.61 -7.99
CA ILE A 96 1.84 -11.44 -7.66
C ILE A 96 0.34 -11.79 -7.65
N PRO A 97 -0.24 -12.43 -8.68
CA PRO A 97 -1.63 -12.88 -8.65
C PRO A 97 -1.94 -13.80 -7.46
N GLU A 98 -1.03 -14.70 -7.10
CA GLU A 98 -1.19 -15.58 -5.93
C GLU A 98 -1.19 -14.77 -4.62
N MET A 99 -0.20 -13.90 -4.43
CA MET A 99 -0.09 -13.01 -3.28
C MET A 99 -1.35 -12.17 -3.09
N LEU A 100 -1.97 -11.70 -4.18
CA LEU A 100 -3.19 -10.91 -4.12
C LEU A 100 -4.39 -11.68 -3.55
N ARG A 101 -4.38 -13.02 -3.55
CA ARG A 101 -5.43 -13.85 -2.92
C ARG A 101 -5.19 -14.12 -1.43
N GLY A 102 -3.96 -13.88 -0.96
CA GLY A 102 -3.58 -14.17 0.42
C GLY A 102 -4.09 -13.14 1.44
N HIS A 103 -4.12 -13.54 2.71
CA HIS A 103 -4.58 -12.70 3.83
C HIS A 103 -3.74 -11.41 4.03
N ASN A 104 -2.48 -11.44 3.60
CA ASN A 104 -1.55 -10.29 3.71
C ASN A 104 -1.53 -9.39 2.46
N ALA A 105 -2.42 -9.60 1.49
CA ALA A 105 -2.42 -8.88 0.22
C ALA A 105 -2.40 -7.35 0.40
N ASN A 106 -3.28 -6.80 1.25
CA ASN A 106 -3.38 -5.35 1.47
C ASN A 106 -2.08 -4.76 2.03
N ALA A 107 -1.46 -5.44 2.99
CA ALA A 107 -0.21 -5.00 3.58
C ALA A 107 0.94 -5.04 2.57
N LEU A 108 0.99 -6.07 1.72
CA LEU A 108 2.01 -6.19 0.68
C LEU A 108 1.83 -5.13 -0.39
N VAL A 109 0.62 -4.94 -0.94
CA VAL A 109 0.41 -3.92 -2.00
C VAL A 109 0.62 -2.50 -1.49
N GLN A 110 0.39 -2.23 -0.20
CA GLN A 110 0.74 -0.96 0.42
C GLN A 110 2.26 -0.76 0.51
N ASN A 111 3.00 -1.83 0.82
CA ASN A 111 4.44 -1.84 0.92
C ASN A 111 5.08 -2.39 -0.36
N SER A 112 4.75 -1.81 -1.51
CA SER A 112 5.15 -2.35 -2.81
C SER A 112 6.51 -1.81 -3.29
N PRO A 113 7.44 -2.69 -3.72
CA PRO A 113 8.73 -2.25 -4.26
C PRO A 113 8.58 -1.60 -5.65
N PHE A 114 7.38 -1.66 -6.24
CA PHE A 114 7.05 -1.08 -7.53
C PHE A 114 6.57 0.37 -7.45
N GLY A 115 6.75 1.08 -6.32
CA GLY A 115 6.33 2.49 -6.19
C GLY A 115 6.87 3.42 -7.29
N PHE A 116 8.00 3.08 -7.91
CA PHE A 116 8.55 3.82 -9.04
C PHE A 116 7.72 3.67 -10.33
N VAL A 117 7.03 2.54 -10.51
CA VAL A 117 6.19 2.19 -11.66
C VAL A 117 4.89 3.00 -11.66
N TYR A 118 4.42 3.42 -10.48
CA TYR A 118 3.18 4.20 -10.32
C TYR A 118 3.25 5.58 -10.98
N LYS A 119 4.45 6.05 -11.30
CA LYS A 119 4.66 7.33 -12.00
C LYS A 119 4.48 7.21 -13.52
N GLU A 120 4.45 6.00 -14.06
CA GLU A 120 4.25 5.80 -15.49
C GLU A 120 2.76 5.97 -15.84
N PRO A 121 2.42 6.62 -16.98
CA PRO A 121 1.04 6.94 -17.33
C PRO A 121 0.10 5.72 -17.33
N ARG A 122 0.61 4.57 -17.77
CA ARG A 122 -0.14 3.30 -17.81
C ARG A 122 -0.66 2.90 -16.43
N TYR A 123 0.21 2.82 -15.43
CA TYR A 123 -0.15 2.36 -14.10
C TYR A 123 -0.79 3.46 -13.24
N ARG A 124 -0.51 4.73 -13.55
CA ARG A 124 -1.20 5.85 -12.92
C ARG A 124 -2.71 5.84 -13.20
N LYS A 125 -3.13 5.49 -14.42
CA LYS A 125 -4.55 5.36 -14.77
C LYS A 125 -5.26 4.31 -13.91
N GLU A 126 -4.61 3.17 -13.67
CA GLU A 126 -5.14 2.11 -12.81
C GLU A 126 -5.31 2.54 -11.34
N LEU A 127 -4.48 3.49 -10.86
CA LEU A 127 -4.64 4.09 -9.54
C LEU A 127 -5.84 5.05 -9.46
N GLN A 128 -6.10 5.80 -10.54
CA GLN A 128 -7.16 6.81 -10.60
C GLN A 128 -8.56 6.20 -10.80
N HIS A 129 -8.67 5.09 -11.52
CA HIS A 129 -9.95 4.36 -11.71
C HIS A 129 -10.45 3.61 -10.46
N GLY A 130 -9.82 3.81 -9.30
CA GLY A 130 -10.35 3.40 -8.00
C GLY A 130 -11.45 4.33 -7.45
N GLU A 131 -11.55 5.56 -7.97
CA GLU A 131 -12.47 6.60 -7.47
C GLU A 131 -13.86 6.56 -8.14
N ALA A 132 -14.00 5.94 -9.31
CA ALA A 132 -15.21 6.07 -10.14
C ALA A 132 -16.35 5.07 -9.83
N ASN A 133 -16.14 4.10 -8.92
CA ASN A 133 -17.13 3.06 -8.60
C ASN A 133 -17.31 2.87 -7.09
N ALA A 134 -17.51 3.96 -6.34
CA ALA A 134 -17.70 3.94 -4.89
C ALA A 134 -18.94 4.73 -4.46
#